data_AF-A0A2V7G0T3-F1
#
_entry.id   AF-A0A2V7G0T3-F1
#
_cell.length_a   1.000
_cell.length_b   1.000
_cell.length_c   1.000
_cell.angle_alpha   90.00
_cell.angle_beta   90.00
_cell.angle_gamma   90.00
#
_symmetry.space_group_name_H-M   'P 1'
#
loop_
_entity.id
_entity.type
_entity.pdbx_description
1 polymer ?
#
loop_
_entity_poly.entity_id
_entity_poly.type
_entity_poly.pdbx_seq_one_letter_code
_entity_poly.pdbx_strand_id
1 'polypeptide(L)'
;MVDASVSYGSSGGGVYEARGGTLIGVVEGYSTARVSPPGANPPWYIDVPVPGQTFVTPLTDVRRFLAEAGYADLIGAPPGRTRLSGAAGR
;
A
#
# COMPACT_ATOMS: atom_id res chain seq x y z
N MET A 1 5.25 -10.31 0.87
CA MET A 1 6.00 -9.72 -0.25
C MET A 1 5.43 -10.27 -1.54
N VAL A 2 5.24 -9.44 -2.55
CA VAL A 2 4.65 -9.86 -3.84
C VAL A 2 5.56 -9.45 -5.00
N ASP A 3 5.54 -10.23 -6.06
CA ASP A 3 6.19 -9.88 -7.32
C ASP A 3 5.27 -9.00 -8.16
N ALA A 4 5.35 -7.71 -7.93
CA ALA A 4 4.59 -6.69 -8.64
C ALA A 4 5.51 -5.54 -9.02
N SER A 5 5.45 -5.09 -10.28
CA SER A 5 6.11 -3.87 -10.73
C SER A 5 5.47 -2.67 -10.03
N VAL A 6 6.24 -1.97 -9.20
CA VAL A 6 5.81 -0.78 -8.47
C VAL A 6 6.76 0.39 -8.74
N SER A 7 6.21 1.59 -8.76
CA SER A 7 6.94 2.85 -8.92
C SER A 7 6.75 3.76 -7.72
N TYR A 8 7.45 4.90 -7.71
CA TYR A 8 7.13 5.99 -6.80
C TYR A 8 5.64 6.35 -6.90
N GLY A 9 5.00 6.53 -5.75
CA GLY A 9 3.55 6.78 -5.66
C GLY A 9 2.66 5.53 -5.60
N SER A 10 3.22 4.32 -5.62
CA SER A 10 2.42 3.08 -5.53
C SER A 10 1.86 2.78 -4.15
N SER A 11 2.34 3.46 -3.09
CA SER A 11 1.87 3.27 -1.72
C SER A 11 0.37 3.57 -1.62
N GLY A 12 -0.38 2.71 -0.93
CA GLY A 12 -1.84 2.76 -0.90
C GLY A 12 -2.53 2.08 -2.08
N GLY A 13 -1.78 1.61 -3.09
CA GLY A 13 -2.33 0.85 -4.22
C GLY A 13 -2.90 -0.51 -3.80
N GLY A 14 -4.02 -0.92 -4.38
CA GLY A 14 -4.63 -2.23 -4.11
C GLY A 14 -3.88 -3.36 -4.80
N VAL A 15 -3.71 -4.48 -4.10
CA VAL A 15 -3.19 -5.74 -4.65
C VAL A 15 -4.35 -6.71 -4.80
N TYR A 16 -4.56 -7.23 -6.01
CA TYR A 16 -5.73 -8.04 -6.35
C TYR A 16 -5.33 -9.45 -6.78
N GLU A 17 -6.14 -10.42 -6.40
CA GLU A 17 -6.01 -11.79 -6.91
C GLU A 17 -6.24 -11.82 -8.43
N ALA A 18 -5.34 -12.47 -9.17
CA ALA A 18 -5.37 -12.49 -10.63
C ALA A 18 -6.63 -13.14 -11.23
N ARG A 19 -7.22 -14.14 -10.54
CA ARG A 19 -8.38 -14.89 -11.07
C ARG A 19 -9.70 -14.17 -10.83
N GLY A 20 -9.95 -13.75 -9.60
CA GLY A 20 -11.23 -13.16 -9.21
C GLY A 20 -11.24 -11.64 -9.10
N GLY A 21 -10.09 -10.96 -9.23
CA GLY A 21 -9.99 -9.53 -9.01
C GLY A 21 -10.30 -9.12 -7.57
N THR A 22 -10.22 -10.05 -6.62
CA THR A 22 -10.52 -9.78 -5.21
C THR A 22 -9.35 -9.04 -4.57
N LEU A 23 -9.63 -7.96 -3.83
CA LEU A 23 -8.60 -7.23 -3.09
C LEU A 23 -8.03 -8.13 -1.99
N ILE A 24 -6.72 -8.35 -2.00
CA ILE A 24 -6.01 -9.21 -1.04
C ILE A 24 -5.04 -8.43 -0.14
N GLY A 25 -4.69 -7.20 -0.49
CA GLY A 25 -3.84 -6.34 0.33
C GLY A 25 -3.65 -4.96 -0.26
N VAL A 26 -2.86 -4.15 0.43
CA VAL A 26 -2.51 -2.79 0.01
C VAL A 26 -0.99 -2.68 -0.02
N VAL A 27 -0.45 -2.03 -1.05
CA VAL A 27 0.98 -1.75 -1.17
C VAL A 27 1.40 -0.81 -0.05
N GLU A 28 2.33 -1.26 0.78
CA GLU A 28 2.95 -0.46 1.83
C GLU A 28 4.10 0.37 1.23
N GLY A 29 4.97 -0.31 0.48
CA GLY A 29 6.15 0.28 -0.14
C GLY A 29 6.97 -0.76 -0.90
N TYR A 30 8.22 -0.43 -1.19
CA TYR A 30 9.16 -1.31 -1.90
C TYR A 30 10.60 -1.00 -1.54
N SER A 31 11.48 -1.99 -1.69
CA SER A 31 12.92 -1.80 -1.53
C SER A 31 13.52 -1.08 -2.74
N THR A 32 14.53 -0.25 -2.50
CA THR A 32 15.35 0.36 -3.55
C THR A 32 16.81 -0.09 -3.44
N ALA A 33 17.49 -0.14 -4.58
CA ALA A 33 18.93 -0.30 -4.66
C ALA A 33 19.57 1.02 -5.11
N ARG A 34 20.68 1.40 -4.47
CA ARG A 34 21.46 2.57 -4.88
C ARG A 34 22.38 2.20 -6.03
N VAL A 35 22.24 2.90 -7.15
CA VAL A 35 23.06 2.70 -8.35
C VAL A 35 23.87 3.96 -8.61
N SER A 36 25.19 3.82 -8.63
CA SER A 36 26.13 4.87 -9.03
C SER A 36 26.75 4.52 -10.38
N PRO A 37 26.75 5.43 -11.36
CA PRO A 37 27.45 5.18 -12.62
C PRO A 37 28.97 5.05 -12.38
N PRO A 38 29.64 4.12 -13.07
CA PRO A 38 31.09 4.07 -13.07
C PRO A 38 31.67 5.40 -13.56
N GLY A 39 32.58 6.01 -12.78
CA GLY A 39 33.26 7.25 -13.16
C GLY A 39 32.46 8.54 -12.93
N ALA A 40 31.36 8.52 -12.17
CA ALA A 40 30.63 9.73 -11.81
C ALA A 40 31.51 10.73 -11.04
N ASN A 41 31.79 11.90 -11.64
CA ASN A 41 32.48 13.02 -11.02
C ASN A 41 31.80 14.35 -11.41
N PRO A 42 31.14 15.07 -10.46
CA PRO A 42 31.05 14.75 -9.04
C PRO A 42 30.25 13.47 -8.77
N PRO A 43 30.48 12.80 -7.63
CA PRO A 43 29.75 11.58 -7.29
C PRO A 43 28.24 11.85 -7.23
N TRP A 44 27.47 10.98 -7.89
CA TRP A 44 26.01 10.97 -7.78
C TRP A 44 25.49 9.53 -7.84
N TYR A 45 24.26 9.35 -7.39
CA TYR A 45 23.57 8.07 -7.41
C TYR A 45 22.09 8.26 -7.72
N ILE A 46 21.43 7.18 -8.14
CA ILE A 46 19.97 7.07 -8.23
C ILE A 46 19.50 5.89 -7.39
N ASP A 47 18.30 6.01 -6.82
CA ASP A 47 17.65 4.90 -6.14
C ASP A 47 16.66 4.24 -7.12
N VAL A 48 16.84 2.94 -7.37
CA VAL A 48 16.04 2.17 -8.34
C VAL A 48 15.24 1.09 -7.60
N PRO A 49 13.92 0.96 -7.84
CA PRO A 49 13.11 -0.11 -7.24
C PRO A 49 13.66 -1.50 -7.56
N VAL A 50 13.70 -2.37 -6.54
CA VAL A 50 14.14 -3.77 -6.70
C VAL A 50 12.92 -4.63 -7.08
N PRO A 51 12.94 -5.33 -8.23
CA PRO A 51 11.88 -6.26 -8.61
C PRO A 51 11.64 -7.34 -7.55
N GLY A 52 10.37 -7.72 -7.34
CA GLY A 52 10.01 -8.73 -6.36
C GLY A 52 10.06 -8.29 -4.89
N GLN A 53 10.55 -7.08 -4.59
CA GLN A 53 10.64 -6.56 -3.21
C GLN A 53 9.57 -5.53 -2.89
N THR A 54 8.33 -5.84 -3.25
CA THR A 54 7.16 -5.04 -2.90
C THR A 54 6.57 -5.53 -1.57
N PHE A 55 6.45 -4.61 -0.62
CA PHE A 55 5.83 -4.85 0.68
C PHE A 55 4.33 -4.58 0.57
N VAL A 56 3.55 -5.50 1.14
CA VAL A 56 2.09 -5.49 1.06
C VAL A 56 1.55 -5.80 2.43
N THR A 57 0.69 -4.93 2.93
CA THR A 57 -0.12 -5.17 4.12
C THR A 57 -1.31 -6.05 3.72
N PRO A 58 -1.43 -7.27 4.26
CA PRO A 58 -2.56 -8.15 3.97
C PRO A 58 -3.88 -7.51 4.40
N LEU A 59 -4.94 -7.73 3.62
CA LEU A 59 -6.27 -7.19 3.97
C LEU A 59 -6.78 -7.75 5.30
N THR A 60 -6.37 -8.96 5.68
CA THR A 60 -6.67 -9.54 7.00
C THR A 60 -6.09 -8.73 8.15
N ASP A 61 -4.87 -8.21 8.00
CA ASP A 61 -4.23 -7.38 9.01
C ASP A 61 -4.88 -6.00 9.09
N VAL A 62 -5.24 -5.41 7.95
CA VAL A 62 -6.01 -4.16 7.89
C VAL A 62 -7.37 -4.32 8.59
N ARG A 63 -8.09 -5.41 8.33
CA ARG A 63 -9.37 -5.70 8.98
C ARG A 63 -9.22 -5.89 10.49
N ARG A 64 -8.20 -6.63 10.94
CA ARG A 64 -7.91 -6.80 12.36
C ARG A 64 -7.62 -5.46 13.02
N PHE A 65 -6.75 -4.65 12.42
CA PHE A 65 -6.43 -3.31 12.91
C PHE A 65 -7.68 -2.43 13.05
N LEU A 66 -8.54 -2.38 12.03
CA LEU A 66 -9.77 -1.60 12.07
C LEU A 66 -10.72 -2.07 13.18
N ALA A 67 -10.84 -3.39 13.37
CA ALA A 67 -11.67 -3.94 14.45
C ALA A 67 -11.11 -3.58 15.84
N GLU A 68 -9.81 -3.73 16.06
CA GLU A 68 -9.12 -3.40 17.31
C GLU A 68 -9.17 -1.89 17.62
N ALA A 69 -9.12 -1.05 16.59
CA ALA A 69 -9.22 0.40 16.71
C ALA A 69 -10.66 0.92 16.88
N GLY A 70 -11.67 0.03 16.88
CA GLY A 70 -13.08 0.41 17.06
C GLY A 70 -13.81 0.86 15.79
N TYR A 71 -13.22 0.66 14.61
CA TYR A 71 -13.78 1.01 13.29
C TYR A 71 -14.31 -0.23 12.53
N ALA A 72 -14.85 -1.21 13.26
CA ALA A 72 -15.35 -2.46 12.68
C ALA A 72 -16.52 -2.25 11.70
N ASP A 73 -17.25 -1.13 11.83
CA ASP A 73 -18.34 -0.73 10.95
C ASP A 73 -17.88 -0.50 9.50
N LEU A 74 -16.61 -0.13 9.29
CA LEU A 74 -16.02 0.06 7.96
C LEU A 74 -15.77 -1.26 7.21
N ILE A 75 -15.74 -2.41 7.90
CA ILE A 75 -15.37 -3.72 7.32
C ILE A 75 -16.50 -4.34 6.48
N GLY A 76 -17.74 -3.84 6.64
CA GLY A 76 -18.94 -4.35 5.94
C GLY A 76 -19.80 -3.29 5.26
N ALA A 77 -19.38 -2.03 5.26
CA ALA A 77 -20.13 -0.97 4.60
C ALA A 77 -20.07 -1.16 3.07
N PRO A 78 -21.22 -1.21 2.36
CA PRO A 78 -21.20 -1.15 0.90
C PRO A 78 -20.51 0.15 0.46
N PRO A 79 -19.70 0.14 -0.61
CA PRO A 79 -19.02 1.33 -1.09
C PRO A 79 -20.06 2.43 -1.34
N GLY A 80 -19.97 3.53 -0.58
CA GLY A 80 -20.87 4.70 -0.70
C GLY A 80 -21.73 5.05 0.52
N ARG A 81 -21.61 4.35 1.65
CA ARG A 81 -22.30 4.73 2.91
C ARG A 81 -21.34 5.04 4.06
N THR A 82 -20.36 5.92 3.84
CA THR A 82 -19.76 6.64 4.98
C THR A 82 -20.77 7.68 5.44
N ARG A 83 -21.65 7.31 6.39
CA ARG A 83 -22.35 8.34 7.18
C ARG A 83 -21.28 9.01 8.03
N LEU A 84 -20.86 10.20 7.62
CA LEU A 84 -20.25 11.17 8.52
C LEU A 84 -21.30 11.53 9.57
N SER A 85 -21.38 10.74 10.63
CA SER A 85 -22.15 11.09 11.82
C SER A 85 -21.21 11.81 12.79
N GLY A 86 -21.41 13.13 12.90
CA GLY A 86 -21.08 13.86 14.12
C GLY A 86 -19.85 14.77 14.06
N ALA A 87 -20.08 16.04 13.71
CA ALA A 87 -19.44 17.19 14.35
C ALA A 87 -20.27 18.46 14.10
N ALA A 88 -21.49 18.48 14.64
CA ALA A 88 -22.25 19.71 14.87
C ALA A 88 -22.53 19.78 16.38
N GLY A 89 -21.50 20.19 17.12
CA GLY A 89 -21.59 20.59 18.52
C GLY A 89 -21.83 22.10 18.59
N ARG A 90 -22.87 22.48 19.34
CA ARG A 90 -23.38 23.83 19.58
C ARG A 90 -22.40 24.72 20.32
#